data_AF-A0A2N1PTQ5-F1
#
_entry.id   AF-A0A2N1PTQ5-F1
#
_cell.length_a   1.000
_cell.length_b   1.000
_cell.length_c   1.000
_cell.angle_alpha   90.00
_cell.angle_beta   90.00
_cell.angle_gamma   90.00
#
_symmetry.space_group_name_H-M   'P 1'
#
loop_
_entity.id
_entity.type
_entity.pdbx_description
1 polymer ?
#
loop_
_entity_poly.entity_id
_entity_poly.type
_entity_poly.pdbx_seq_one_letter_code
_entity_poly.pdbx_strand_id
1 'polypeptide(L)'
;MSSEKGLSAGIKSYFEATRGATYSFIFALPLFILYEFLSWMGSDARGAGVRNGADVLVKSLLAPLGIRSLPAFAALLAIAFGIAIYRENSRQKIKVVNSWFAWMLGESVIYAFLLAPAVNFMMTKARLLSLSFSQEFTVMLGAGLYEELVFRVLLIAMVRWMVNTSFSIRGWESSLYAVIVSSLIFSGFHHVGSFGEPFTWSAFIFRALAGGVLALMYILRGFGITAYSHAIYDLLVLFTR
;
A
#
# COMPACT_ATOMS: atom_id res chain seq x y z
N MET A 1 36.56 13.97 2.99
CA MET A 1 35.79 15.24 2.97
C MET A 1 35.05 15.54 1.66
N SER A 2 35.62 15.46 0.44
CA SER A 2 34.83 15.70 -0.81
C SER A 2 33.99 14.49 -1.25
N SER A 3 34.49 13.27 -1.06
CA SER A 3 33.78 12.02 -1.37
C SER A 3 32.55 11.78 -0.49
N GLU A 4 32.64 12.07 0.82
CA GLU A 4 31.54 11.94 1.78
C GLU A 4 30.39 12.92 1.48
N LYS A 5 30.71 14.15 1.06
CA LYS A 5 29.71 15.13 0.63
C LYS A 5 28.98 14.68 -0.64
N GLY A 6 29.68 14.05 -1.58
CA GLY A 6 29.10 13.48 -2.79
C GLY A 6 28.18 12.28 -2.52
N LEU A 7 28.60 11.37 -1.64
CA LEU A 7 27.81 10.20 -1.24
C LEU A 7 26.53 10.62 -0.48
N SER A 8 26.65 11.54 0.48
CA SER A 8 25.51 12.09 1.22
C SER A 8 24.48 12.77 0.31
N ALA A 9 24.95 13.53 -0.69
CA ALA A 9 24.08 14.16 -1.68
C ALA A 9 23.35 13.11 -2.56
N GLY A 10 24.04 12.04 -2.96
CA GLY A 10 23.44 10.93 -3.71
C GLY A 10 22.36 10.18 -2.93
N ILE A 11 22.61 9.90 -1.65
CA ILE A 11 21.64 9.24 -0.75
C ILE A 11 20.41 10.13 -0.55
N LYS A 12 20.59 11.42 -0.26
CA LYS A 12 19.48 12.36 -0.09
C LYS A 12 18.60 12.43 -1.36
N SER A 13 19.24 12.51 -2.53
CA SER A 13 18.56 12.50 -3.83
C SER A 13 17.73 11.24 -4.05
N TYR A 14 18.27 10.07 -3.68
CA TYR A 14 17.53 8.80 -3.73
C TYR A 14 16.26 8.85 -2.86
N PHE A 15 16.38 9.21 -1.59
CA PHE A 15 15.23 9.22 -0.66
C PHE A 15 14.15 10.21 -1.10
N GLU A 16 14.54 11.42 -1.52
CA GLU A 16 13.60 12.46 -1.95
C GLU A 16 12.85 12.06 -3.23
N ALA A 17 13.56 11.53 -4.22
CA ALA A 17 12.98 11.17 -5.51
C ALA A 17 12.12 9.90 -5.45
N THR A 18 12.58 8.86 -4.75
CA THR A 18 11.85 7.58 -4.67
C THR A 18 10.58 7.64 -3.84
N ARG A 19 10.44 8.66 -2.99
CA ARG A 19 9.18 8.99 -2.30
C ARG A 19 8.10 9.53 -3.25
N GLY A 20 8.52 10.01 -4.42
CA GLY A 20 7.69 10.68 -5.40
C GLY A 20 6.66 9.79 -6.10
N ALA A 21 5.71 10.44 -6.78
CA ALA A 21 4.66 9.78 -7.55
C ALA A 21 5.23 9.01 -8.75
N THR A 22 6.25 9.55 -9.43
CA THR A 22 6.88 8.94 -10.60
C THR A 22 7.49 7.58 -10.27
N TYR A 23 8.35 7.53 -9.25
CA TYR A 23 8.96 6.28 -8.81
C TYR A 23 7.93 5.32 -8.21
N SER A 24 7.01 5.82 -7.38
CA SER A 24 5.96 4.98 -6.78
C SER A 24 5.07 4.32 -7.83
N PHE A 25 4.67 5.06 -8.86
CA PHE A 25 3.86 4.51 -9.96
C PHE A 25 4.61 3.41 -10.69
N ILE A 26 5.80 3.71 -11.21
CA ILE A 26 6.58 2.75 -12.02
C ILE A 26 6.92 1.51 -11.18
N PHE A 27 7.30 1.71 -9.91
CA PHE A 27 7.66 0.60 -9.03
C PHE A 27 6.46 -0.26 -8.67
N ALA A 28 5.26 0.31 -8.52
CA ALA A 28 4.04 -0.46 -8.21
C ALA A 28 3.43 -1.19 -9.43
N LEU A 29 3.79 -0.81 -10.67
CA LEU A 29 3.22 -1.41 -11.88
C LEU A 29 3.41 -2.94 -11.98
N PRO A 30 4.61 -3.51 -11.75
CA PRO A 30 4.77 -4.97 -11.78
C PRO A 30 3.88 -5.69 -10.76
N LEU A 31 3.75 -5.13 -9.55
CA LEU A 31 2.87 -5.66 -8.51
C LEU A 31 1.39 -5.60 -8.94
N PHE A 32 0.96 -4.48 -9.55
CA PHE A 32 -0.39 -4.33 -10.11
C PHE A 32 -0.69 -5.34 -11.22
N ILE A 33 0.21 -5.47 -12.19
CA ILE A 33 0.04 -6.41 -13.31
C ILE A 33 -0.03 -7.84 -12.79
N LEU A 34 0.89 -8.22 -11.88
CA LEU A 34 0.94 -9.56 -11.32
C LEU A 34 -0.34 -9.88 -10.54
N TYR A 35 -0.78 -8.98 -9.66
CA TYR A 35 -2.00 -9.17 -8.87
C TYR A 35 -3.24 -9.31 -9.76
N GLU A 36 -3.44 -8.43 -10.74
CA GLU A 36 -4.62 -8.48 -11.61
C GLU A 36 -4.61 -9.70 -12.51
N PHE A 37 -3.44 -10.10 -13.01
CA PHE A 37 -3.29 -11.32 -13.81
C PHE A 37 -3.63 -12.58 -13.00
N LEU A 38 -3.09 -12.71 -11.78
CA LEU A 38 -3.38 -13.85 -10.91
C LEU A 38 -4.84 -13.86 -10.45
N SER A 39 -5.40 -12.69 -10.15
CA SER A 39 -6.83 -12.54 -9.79
C SER A 39 -7.72 -12.98 -10.95
N TRP A 40 -7.37 -12.62 -12.19
CA TRP A 40 -8.08 -13.05 -13.38
C TRP A 40 -7.99 -14.57 -13.61
N MET A 41 -6.79 -15.15 -13.48
CA MET A 41 -6.60 -16.61 -13.58
C MET A 41 -7.37 -17.39 -12.50
N GLY A 42 -7.51 -16.81 -11.30
CA GLY A 42 -8.23 -17.41 -10.18
C GLY A 42 -9.74 -17.15 -10.18
N SER A 43 -10.27 -16.43 -11.17
CA SER A 43 -11.70 -16.12 -11.29
C SER A 43 -12.43 -17.14 -12.18
N ASP A 44 -13.71 -17.36 -11.92
CA ASP A 44 -14.57 -18.19 -12.75
C ASP A 44 -14.94 -17.50 -14.08
N ALA A 45 -15.70 -18.19 -14.94
CA ALA A 45 -16.14 -17.66 -16.24
C ALA A 45 -17.02 -16.40 -16.15
N ARG A 46 -17.58 -16.10 -14.98
CA ARG A 46 -18.37 -14.89 -14.69
C ARG A 46 -17.53 -13.79 -14.05
N GLY A 47 -16.23 -14.03 -13.85
CA GLY A 47 -15.30 -13.10 -13.21
C GLY A 47 -15.41 -13.07 -11.69
N ALA A 48 -16.09 -14.04 -11.07
CA ALA A 48 -16.15 -14.17 -9.62
C ALA A 48 -14.94 -14.98 -9.11
N GLY A 49 -14.23 -14.43 -8.14
CA GLY A 49 -13.03 -15.06 -7.56
C GLY A 49 -12.69 -14.44 -6.21
N VAL A 50 -11.78 -15.08 -5.48
CA VAL A 50 -11.23 -14.53 -4.24
C VAL A 50 -10.32 -13.36 -4.58
N ARG A 51 -10.60 -12.20 -4.01
CA ARG A 51 -9.85 -10.95 -4.25
C ARG A 51 -9.55 -10.26 -2.93
N ASN A 52 -8.55 -9.38 -2.93
CA ASN A 52 -8.28 -8.54 -1.77
C ASN A 52 -9.49 -7.64 -1.46
N GLY A 53 -9.77 -7.41 -0.17
CA GLY A 53 -10.93 -6.64 0.26
C GLY A 53 -10.90 -5.19 -0.24
N ALA A 54 -9.74 -4.54 -0.24
CA ALA A 54 -9.61 -3.15 -0.70
C ALA A 54 -9.80 -3.03 -2.22
N ASP A 55 -9.40 -4.06 -2.99
CA ASP A 55 -9.74 -4.17 -4.41
C ASP A 55 -11.27 -4.21 -4.61
N VAL A 56 -11.94 -5.12 -3.90
CA VAL A 56 -13.41 -5.23 -3.94
C VAL A 56 -14.08 -3.91 -3.56
N LEU A 57 -13.62 -3.25 -2.50
CA LEU A 57 -14.15 -1.96 -2.04
C LEU A 57 -14.04 -0.89 -3.14
N VAL A 58 -12.85 -0.70 -3.71
CA VAL A 58 -12.62 0.34 -4.73
C VAL A 58 -13.47 0.06 -5.97
N LYS A 59 -13.45 -1.16 -6.49
CA LYS A 59 -14.23 -1.51 -7.69
C LYS A 59 -15.74 -1.42 -7.44
N SER A 60 -16.21 -1.76 -6.24
CA SER A 60 -17.62 -1.64 -5.87
C SER A 60 -18.07 -0.18 -5.80
N LEU A 61 -17.24 0.73 -5.28
CA LEU A 61 -17.54 2.17 -5.24
C LEU A 61 -17.56 2.82 -6.63
N LEU A 62 -16.77 2.28 -7.56
CA LEU A 62 -16.66 2.79 -8.93
C LEU A 62 -17.71 2.19 -9.88
N ALA A 63 -18.26 1.01 -9.58
CA ALA A 63 -19.24 0.32 -10.42
C ALA A 63 -20.53 1.13 -10.70
N PRO A 64 -21.09 1.91 -9.76
CA PRO A 64 -22.21 2.83 -10.02
C PRO A 64 -21.88 3.95 -11.00
N LEU A 65 -20.59 4.33 -11.11
CA LEU A 65 -20.10 5.35 -12.05
C LEU A 65 -19.82 4.76 -13.46
N GLY A 66 -20.15 3.49 -13.69
CA GLY A 66 -19.94 2.80 -14.97
C GLY A 66 -18.55 2.17 -15.14
N ILE A 67 -17.64 2.33 -14.17
CA ILE A 67 -16.30 1.74 -14.22
C ILE A 67 -16.36 0.32 -13.67
N ARG A 68 -16.58 -0.65 -14.58
CA ARG A 68 -16.73 -2.08 -14.22
C ARG A 68 -15.65 -2.98 -14.80
N SER A 69 -14.92 -2.52 -15.81
CA SER A 69 -13.89 -3.30 -16.49
C SER A 69 -12.49 -2.95 -15.97
N LEU A 70 -11.58 -3.94 -15.99
CA LEU A 70 -10.18 -3.72 -15.63
C LEU A 70 -9.53 -2.60 -16.48
N PRO A 71 -9.72 -2.52 -17.82
CA PRO A 71 -9.19 -1.41 -18.60
C PRO A 71 -9.70 -0.03 -18.16
N ALA A 72 -11.00 0.09 -17.82
CA ALA A 72 -11.56 1.36 -17.34
C ALA A 72 -10.97 1.76 -15.99
N PHE A 73 -10.80 0.79 -15.08
CA PHE A 73 -10.15 1.00 -13.79
C PHE A 73 -8.67 1.38 -13.94
N ALA A 74 -7.92 0.67 -14.78
CA ALA A 74 -6.53 0.96 -15.08
C ALA A 74 -6.34 2.35 -15.72
N ALA A 75 -7.26 2.75 -16.61
CA ALA A 75 -7.26 4.09 -17.18
C ALA A 75 -7.48 5.17 -16.11
N LEU A 76 -8.42 4.96 -15.17
CA LEU A 76 -8.62 5.87 -14.04
C LEU A 76 -7.35 6.02 -13.19
N LEU A 77 -6.70 4.90 -12.83
CA LEU A 77 -5.44 4.94 -12.10
C LEU A 77 -4.34 5.65 -12.88
N ALA A 78 -4.20 5.37 -14.18
CA ALA A 78 -3.22 6.02 -15.05
C ALA A 78 -3.46 7.54 -15.12
N ILE A 79 -4.71 8.00 -15.17
CA ILE A 79 -5.05 9.43 -15.12
C ILE A 79 -4.67 10.01 -13.76
N ALA A 80 -5.05 9.36 -12.65
CA ALA A 80 -4.77 9.85 -11.30
C ALA A 80 -3.25 9.97 -11.04
N PHE A 81 -2.48 8.94 -11.37
CA PHE A 81 -1.03 8.97 -11.28
C PHE A 81 -0.41 9.92 -12.30
N GLY A 82 -0.94 10.01 -13.52
CA GLY A 82 -0.50 10.98 -14.53
C GLY A 82 -0.61 12.42 -14.04
N ILE A 83 -1.72 12.78 -13.39
CA ILE A 83 -1.89 14.09 -12.74
C ILE A 83 -0.87 14.28 -11.61
N ALA A 84 -0.65 13.26 -10.77
CA ALA A 84 0.32 13.33 -9.68
C ALA A 84 1.75 13.53 -10.19
N ILE A 85 2.14 12.77 -11.22
CA ILE A 85 3.44 12.85 -11.91
C ILE A 85 3.61 14.20 -12.59
N TYR A 86 2.58 14.71 -13.27
CA TYR A 86 2.63 16.03 -13.89
C TYR A 86 2.86 17.13 -12.85
N ARG A 87 2.15 17.08 -11.72
CA ARG A 87 2.31 18.04 -10.61
C ARG A 87 3.69 17.95 -9.96
N GLU A 88 4.22 16.74 -9.81
CA GLU A 88 5.58 16.49 -9.32
C GLU A 88 6.62 17.09 -10.27
N ASN A 89 6.55 16.75 -11.56
CA ASN A 89 7.48 17.22 -12.59
C ASN A 89 7.45 18.74 -12.79
N SER A 90 6.29 19.37 -12.54
CA SER A 90 6.15 20.83 -12.56
C SER A 90 6.91 21.51 -11.42
N ARG A 91 7.17 20.81 -10.30
CA ARG A 91 7.91 21.34 -9.14
C ARG A 91 9.38 20.96 -9.18
N GLN A 92 9.68 19.74 -9.64
CA GLN A 92 11.01 19.18 -9.67
C GLN A 92 11.15 18.31 -10.93
N LYS A 93 12.14 18.58 -11.78
CA LYS A 93 12.38 17.75 -12.97
C LYS A 93 12.96 16.39 -12.54
N ILE A 94 12.10 15.39 -12.36
CA ILE A 94 12.52 14.05 -11.97
C ILE A 94 13.15 13.35 -13.18
N LYS A 95 14.41 12.95 -13.04
CA LYS A 95 15.09 12.06 -14.00
C LYS A 95 15.11 10.66 -13.41
N VAL A 96 14.49 9.70 -14.12
CA VAL A 96 14.44 8.31 -13.66
C VAL A 96 15.83 7.67 -13.83
N VAL A 97 16.33 7.16 -12.72
CA VAL A 97 17.55 6.37 -12.60
C VAL A 97 17.15 4.92 -12.36
N ASN A 98 17.36 4.06 -13.35
CA ASN A 98 16.88 2.67 -13.33
C ASN A 98 17.46 1.83 -12.19
N SER A 99 18.71 2.07 -11.80
CA SER A 99 19.33 1.31 -10.70
C SER A 99 18.57 1.50 -9.39
N TRP A 100 17.93 2.66 -9.15
CA TRP A 100 17.21 2.92 -7.91
C TRP A 100 16.03 1.98 -7.68
N PHE A 101 15.43 1.36 -8.70
CA PHE A 101 14.39 0.36 -8.47
C PHE A 101 14.91 -0.89 -7.75
N ALA A 102 16.16 -1.30 -8.01
CA ALA A 102 16.79 -2.39 -7.26
C ALA A 102 17.05 -2.00 -5.80
N TRP A 103 17.43 -0.73 -5.57
CA TRP A 103 17.60 -0.20 -4.21
C TRP A 103 16.27 -0.10 -3.47
N MET A 104 15.20 0.35 -4.14
CA MET A 104 13.85 0.38 -3.59
C MET A 104 13.37 -1.02 -3.21
N LEU A 105 13.66 -2.03 -4.04
CA LEU A 105 13.36 -3.42 -3.71
C LEU A 105 14.14 -3.90 -2.48
N GLY A 106 15.45 -3.65 -2.42
CA GLY A 106 16.27 -4.00 -1.26
C GLY A 106 15.81 -3.30 0.03
N GLU A 107 15.48 -2.02 -0.06
CA GLU A 107 14.89 -1.23 1.03
C GLU A 107 13.54 -1.82 1.47
N SER A 108 12.69 -2.19 0.51
CA SER A 108 11.38 -2.77 0.81
C SER A 108 11.49 -4.10 1.55
N VAL A 109 12.46 -4.94 1.15
CA VAL A 109 12.81 -6.20 1.83
C VAL A 109 13.28 -5.94 3.25
N ILE A 110 14.21 -4.99 3.46
CA ILE A 110 14.69 -4.62 4.81
C ILE A 110 13.51 -4.20 5.69
N TYR A 111 12.63 -3.32 5.20
CA TYR A 111 11.45 -2.90 5.94
C TYR A 111 10.50 -4.06 6.22
N ALA A 112 10.28 -4.97 5.26
CA ALA A 112 9.45 -6.16 5.49
C ALA A 112 9.99 -7.03 6.63
N PHE A 113 11.32 -7.24 6.70
CA PHE A 113 11.95 -7.94 7.82
C PHE A 113 11.85 -7.17 9.14
N LEU A 114 11.91 -5.84 9.13
CA LEU A 114 11.70 -5.03 10.34
C LEU A 114 10.25 -5.05 10.82
N LEU A 115 9.29 -5.31 9.93
CA LEU A 115 7.88 -5.56 10.29
C LEU A 115 7.66 -6.98 10.86
N ALA A 116 8.54 -7.94 10.53
CA ALA A 116 8.39 -9.36 10.89
C ALA A 116 8.33 -9.65 12.41
N PRO A 117 9.07 -8.95 13.32
CA PRO A 117 8.95 -9.19 14.77
C PRO A 117 7.54 -8.94 15.33
N ALA A 118 6.70 -8.15 14.66
CA ALA A 118 5.30 -7.97 15.04
C ALA A 118 4.48 -9.27 14.90
N VAL A 119 4.92 -10.22 14.06
CA VAL A 119 4.25 -11.50 13.76
C VAL A 119 4.25 -12.47 14.94
N ASN A 120 5.32 -12.49 15.75
CA ASN A 120 5.52 -13.53 16.77
C ASN A 120 4.59 -13.40 17.99
N PHE A 121 3.88 -12.28 18.15
CA PHE A 121 3.01 -12.07 19.31
C PHE A 121 1.59 -12.65 19.14
N MET A 122 1.13 -12.94 17.92
CA MET A 122 -0.27 -13.29 17.63
C MET A 122 -0.47 -14.45 16.64
N MET A 123 0.60 -15.13 16.20
CA MET A 123 0.49 -16.37 15.40
C MET A 123 -0.07 -17.53 16.25
N THR A 124 -1.32 -17.42 16.66
CA THR A 124 -2.16 -18.56 17.01
C THR A 124 -3.60 -18.23 16.64
N LYS A 125 -4.03 -18.82 15.51
CA LYS A 125 -5.42 -19.12 15.12
C LYS A 125 -6.30 -17.96 14.61
N ALA A 126 -5.96 -17.48 13.42
CA ALA A 126 -6.97 -17.20 12.41
C ALA A 126 -6.42 -17.64 11.05
N ARG A 127 -6.14 -18.94 10.93
CA ARG A 127 -5.77 -19.50 9.64
C ARG A 127 -6.95 -19.28 8.69
N LEU A 128 -6.68 -18.70 7.53
CA LEU A 128 -7.51 -18.80 6.33
C LEU A 128 -7.52 -20.26 5.83
N LEU A 129 -7.94 -21.22 6.68
CA LEU A 129 -7.96 -22.66 6.42
C LEU A 129 -8.81 -23.05 5.19
N SER A 130 -9.50 -22.10 4.59
CA SER A 130 -10.40 -22.29 3.47
C SER A 130 -9.83 -21.85 2.12
N LEU A 131 -8.68 -21.18 2.07
CA LEU A 131 -8.09 -20.70 0.81
C LEU A 131 -6.97 -21.62 0.33
N SER A 132 -6.84 -21.76 -0.99
CA SER A 132 -5.65 -22.39 -1.58
C SER A 132 -4.43 -21.48 -1.42
N PHE A 133 -3.23 -22.06 -1.45
CA PHE A 133 -1.99 -21.29 -1.47
C PHE A 133 -1.98 -20.20 -2.56
N SER A 134 -2.48 -20.51 -3.76
CA SER A 134 -2.55 -19.56 -4.87
C SER A 134 -3.50 -18.38 -4.59
N GLN A 135 -4.62 -18.63 -3.91
CA GLN A 135 -5.56 -17.58 -3.51
C GLN A 135 -4.95 -16.69 -2.44
N GLU A 136 -4.33 -17.26 -1.41
CA GLU A 136 -3.66 -16.50 -0.35
C GLU A 136 -2.52 -15.64 -0.93
N PHE A 137 -1.65 -16.24 -1.75
CA PHE A 137 -0.57 -15.54 -2.42
C PHE A 137 -1.09 -14.34 -3.23
N THR A 138 -2.17 -14.53 -3.99
CA THR A 138 -2.79 -13.46 -4.79
C THR A 138 -3.34 -12.35 -3.89
N VAL A 139 -4.09 -12.70 -2.84
CA VAL A 139 -4.68 -11.71 -1.91
C VAL A 139 -3.61 -10.90 -1.18
N MET A 140 -2.48 -11.52 -0.83
CA MET A 140 -1.35 -10.85 -0.16
C MET A 140 -0.61 -9.86 -1.06
N LEU A 141 -0.43 -10.18 -2.34
CA LEU A 141 0.04 -9.18 -3.32
C LEU A 141 -0.95 -8.01 -3.43
N GLY A 142 -2.24 -8.33 -3.39
CA GLY A 142 -3.32 -7.34 -3.39
C GLY A 142 -3.34 -6.47 -2.14
N ALA A 143 -3.00 -7.02 -0.97
CA ALA A 143 -2.94 -6.27 0.28
C ALA A 143 -1.90 -5.16 0.19
N GLY A 144 -0.66 -5.49 -0.18
CA GLY A 144 0.39 -4.49 -0.37
C GLY A 144 0.03 -3.43 -1.42
N LEU A 145 -0.73 -3.76 -2.45
CA LEU A 145 -1.09 -2.79 -3.49
C LEU A 145 -2.35 -1.96 -3.15
N TYR A 146 -3.49 -2.64 -3.01
CA TYR A 146 -4.81 -2.01 -2.89
C TYR A 146 -5.06 -1.45 -1.50
N GLU A 147 -4.63 -2.14 -0.44
CA GLU A 147 -4.81 -1.59 0.92
C GLU A 147 -3.95 -0.34 1.10
N GLU A 148 -2.71 -0.35 0.62
CA GLU A 148 -1.88 0.86 0.65
C GLU A 148 -2.46 1.99 -0.21
N LEU A 149 -3.03 1.69 -1.38
CA LEU A 149 -3.71 2.70 -2.18
C LEU A 149 -4.90 3.30 -1.41
N VAL A 150 -5.76 2.47 -0.81
CA VAL A 150 -6.97 2.92 -0.12
C VAL A 150 -6.62 3.64 1.18
N PHE A 151 -5.90 2.99 2.09
CA PHE A 151 -5.72 3.50 3.44
C PHE A 151 -4.61 4.54 3.53
N ARG A 152 -3.59 4.49 2.67
CA ARG A 152 -2.42 5.37 2.77
C ARG A 152 -2.45 6.46 1.73
N VAL A 153 -2.79 6.18 0.48
CA VAL A 153 -2.89 7.25 -0.53
C VAL A 153 -4.20 8.01 -0.37
N LEU A 154 -5.35 7.32 -0.46
CA LEU A 154 -6.65 7.99 -0.52
C LEU A 154 -7.13 8.49 0.85
N LEU A 155 -7.14 7.61 1.86
CA LEU A 155 -7.69 7.93 3.18
C LEU A 155 -6.83 8.95 3.94
N ILE A 156 -5.51 8.83 3.95
CA ILE A 156 -4.65 9.86 4.57
C ILE A 156 -4.83 11.21 3.84
N ALA A 157 -4.89 11.23 2.51
CA ALA A 157 -5.12 12.47 1.78
C ALA A 157 -6.48 13.10 2.14
N MET A 158 -7.53 12.28 2.24
CA MET A 158 -8.87 12.71 2.65
C MET A 158 -8.88 13.27 4.07
N VAL A 159 -8.32 12.54 5.05
CA VAL A 159 -8.29 12.98 6.45
C VAL A 159 -7.49 14.26 6.61
N ARG A 160 -6.33 14.37 5.96
CA ARG A 160 -5.53 15.61 5.98
C ARG A 160 -6.30 16.77 5.39
N TRP A 161 -7.00 16.57 4.27
CA TRP A 161 -7.85 17.61 3.68
C TRP A 161 -8.97 18.04 4.63
N MET A 162 -9.66 17.09 5.28
CA MET A 162 -10.72 17.39 6.25
C MET A 162 -10.19 18.15 7.48
N VAL A 163 -9.07 17.69 8.06
CA VAL A 163 -8.44 18.32 9.22
C VAL A 163 -7.96 19.73 8.89
N ASN A 164 -7.28 19.90 7.76
CA ASN A 164 -6.78 21.21 7.32
C ASN A 164 -7.93 22.20 7.07
N THR A 165 -9.06 21.73 6.54
CA THR A 165 -10.20 22.58 6.19
C THR A 165 -11.07 22.90 7.40
N SER A 166 -11.27 21.95 8.31
CA SER A 166 -12.18 22.12 9.45
C SER A 166 -11.51 22.80 10.65
N PHE A 167 -10.23 22.51 10.88
CA PHE A 167 -9.50 22.95 12.08
C PHE A 167 -8.32 23.87 11.78
N SER A 168 -8.03 24.16 10.51
CA SER A 168 -6.86 24.94 10.08
C SER A 168 -5.50 24.38 10.55
N ILE A 169 -5.47 23.13 11.01
CA ILE A 169 -4.24 22.43 11.41
C ILE A 169 -3.51 22.03 10.13
N ARG A 170 -2.24 22.42 9.98
CA ARG A 170 -1.42 22.14 8.79
C ARG A 170 -0.12 21.45 9.21
N GLY A 171 0.61 20.85 8.27
CA GLY A 171 1.92 20.30 8.55
C GLY A 171 1.88 18.88 9.14
N TRP A 172 2.68 18.64 10.17
CA TRP A 172 2.92 17.32 10.76
C TRP A 172 1.77 16.85 11.64
N GLU A 173 1.11 17.77 12.33
CA GLU A 173 -0.03 17.56 13.20
C GLU A 173 -1.19 16.95 12.41
N SER A 174 -1.48 17.49 11.22
CA SER A 174 -2.46 16.94 10.28
C SER A 174 -2.11 15.51 9.85
N SER A 175 -0.81 15.22 9.66
CA SER A 175 -0.35 13.87 9.37
C SER A 175 -0.53 12.91 10.56
N LEU A 176 -0.34 13.36 11.81
CA LEU A 176 -0.59 12.54 13.00
C LEU A 176 -2.05 12.12 13.11
N TYR A 177 -2.99 13.05 12.91
CA TYR A 177 -4.42 12.70 12.86
C TYR A 177 -4.71 11.69 11.75
N ALA A 178 -4.14 11.89 10.57
CA ALA A 178 -4.34 10.99 9.45
C ALA A 178 -3.77 9.58 9.69
N VAL A 179 -2.60 9.48 10.34
CA VAL A 179 -2.03 8.19 10.77
C VAL A 179 -2.97 7.48 11.73
N ILE A 180 -3.43 8.16 12.79
CA ILE A 180 -4.31 7.55 13.79
C ILE A 180 -5.62 7.08 13.13
N VAL A 181 -6.29 7.96 12.40
CA VAL A 181 -7.58 7.65 11.79
C VAL A 181 -7.46 6.55 10.73
N SER A 182 -6.47 6.62 9.83
CA SER A 182 -6.31 5.59 8.81
C SER A 182 -5.98 4.22 9.40
N SER A 183 -5.20 4.18 10.49
CA SER A 183 -4.82 2.95 11.17
C SER A 183 -5.99 2.29 11.90
N LEU A 184 -6.85 3.08 12.54
CA LEU A 184 -8.06 2.57 13.20
C LEU A 184 -9.09 2.07 12.18
N ILE A 185 -9.28 2.78 11.06
CA ILE A 185 -10.17 2.34 9.99
C ILE A 185 -9.63 1.09 9.30
N PHE A 186 -8.32 1.04 9.02
CA PHE A 186 -7.64 -0.15 8.50
C PHE A 186 -7.85 -1.37 9.40
N SER A 187 -7.68 -1.18 10.71
CA SER A 187 -7.94 -2.23 11.70
C SER A 187 -9.39 -2.71 11.68
N GLY A 188 -10.35 -1.78 11.70
CA GLY A 188 -11.77 -2.10 11.60
C GLY A 188 -12.11 -2.85 10.30
N PHE A 189 -11.48 -2.49 9.19
CA PHE A 189 -11.70 -3.11 7.89
C PHE A 189 -11.37 -4.61 7.87
N HIS A 190 -10.35 -5.06 8.62
CA HIS A 190 -10.00 -6.48 8.71
C HIS A 190 -11.06 -7.37 9.36
N HIS A 191 -12.04 -6.78 10.04
CA HIS A 191 -13.14 -7.52 10.67
C HIS A 191 -14.41 -7.58 9.81
N VAL A 192 -14.40 -7.01 8.60
CA VAL A 192 -15.56 -6.89 7.71
C VAL A 192 -15.47 -7.87 6.54
N GLY A 193 -16.62 -8.39 6.10
CA GLY A 193 -16.73 -9.27 4.94
C GLY A 193 -16.70 -10.76 5.31
N SER A 194 -16.94 -11.61 4.31
CA SER A 194 -17.05 -13.07 4.50
C SER A 194 -15.75 -13.74 4.96
N PHE A 195 -14.60 -13.10 4.70
CA PHE A 195 -13.27 -13.54 5.14
C PHE A 195 -12.68 -12.66 6.23
N GLY A 196 -13.52 -11.83 6.88
CA GLY A 196 -13.08 -10.96 7.98
C GLY A 196 -12.61 -11.76 9.20
N GLU A 197 -11.55 -11.28 9.83
CA GLU A 197 -11.01 -11.83 11.08
C GLU A 197 -12.04 -11.61 12.22
N PRO A 198 -12.32 -12.63 13.07
CA PRO A 198 -13.18 -12.43 14.23
C PRO A 198 -12.67 -11.28 15.11
N PHE A 199 -13.59 -10.40 15.53
CA PHE A 199 -13.21 -9.26 16.34
C PHE A 199 -12.69 -9.70 17.72
N THR A 200 -11.45 -9.31 18.02
CA THR A 200 -10.87 -9.36 19.36
C THR A 200 -10.08 -8.08 19.59
N TRP A 201 -9.98 -7.62 20.84
CA TRP A 201 -9.19 -6.43 21.15
C TRP A 201 -7.72 -6.59 20.79
N SER A 202 -7.16 -7.79 20.95
CA SER A 202 -5.77 -8.08 20.58
C SER A 202 -5.56 -7.96 19.08
N ALA A 203 -6.44 -8.54 18.25
CA ALA A 203 -6.39 -8.41 16.80
C ALA A 203 -6.55 -6.95 16.37
N PHE A 204 -7.55 -6.25 16.90
CA PHE A 204 -7.81 -4.87 16.54
C PHE A 204 -6.64 -3.94 16.89
N ILE A 205 -6.08 -4.07 18.10
CA ILE A 205 -4.93 -3.26 18.52
C ILE A 205 -3.70 -3.59 17.68
N PHE A 206 -3.46 -4.88 17.42
CA PHE A 206 -2.36 -5.31 16.56
C PHE A 206 -2.46 -4.71 15.15
N ARG A 207 -3.62 -4.83 14.49
CA ARG A 207 -3.86 -4.28 13.15
C ARG A 207 -3.77 -2.75 13.15
N ALA A 208 -4.20 -2.08 14.23
CA ALA A 208 -4.05 -0.63 14.35
C ALA A 208 -2.57 -0.22 14.47
N LEU A 209 -1.77 -0.94 15.26
CA LEU A 209 -0.33 -0.67 15.38
C LEU A 209 0.40 -0.95 14.06
N ALA A 210 0.15 -2.09 13.42
CA ALA A 210 0.70 -2.41 12.10
C ALA A 210 0.27 -1.36 11.06
N GLY A 211 -0.99 -0.95 11.11
CA GLY A 211 -1.55 0.10 10.28
C GLY A 211 -0.81 1.43 10.45
N GLY A 212 -0.46 1.78 11.69
CA GLY A 212 0.30 2.96 12.05
C GLY A 212 1.73 2.93 11.53
N VAL A 213 2.42 1.78 11.64
CA VAL A 213 3.77 1.62 11.10
C VAL A 213 3.76 1.79 9.58
N LEU A 214 2.81 1.17 8.87
CA LEU A 214 2.66 1.33 7.42
C LEU A 214 2.30 2.78 7.03
N ALA A 215 1.43 3.44 7.79
CA ALA A 215 1.09 4.85 7.56
C ALA A 215 2.30 5.79 7.75
N LEU A 216 3.13 5.55 8.76
CA LEU A 216 4.38 6.28 8.96
C LEU A 216 5.36 6.01 7.83
N MET A 217 5.52 4.74 7.41
CA MET A 217 6.35 4.37 6.27
C MET A 217 5.90 5.08 4.99
N TYR A 218 4.60 5.16 4.72
CA TYR A 218 4.06 5.89 3.58
C TYR A 218 4.43 7.38 3.62
N ILE A 219 4.29 8.03 4.78
CA ILE A 219 4.63 9.46 4.93
C ILE A 219 6.13 9.69 4.68
N LEU A 220 6.97 8.78 5.16
CA LEU A 220 8.44 8.91 5.11
C LEU A 220 9.02 8.48 3.75
N ARG A 221 8.46 7.45 3.12
CA ARG A 221 9.06 6.73 1.98
C ARG A 221 8.16 6.61 0.76
N GLY A 222 6.88 6.95 0.85
CA GLY A 222 5.96 6.99 -0.27
C GLY A 222 5.36 5.63 -0.62
N PHE A 223 4.41 5.66 -1.56
CA PHE A 223 3.54 4.53 -1.87
C PHE A 223 4.30 3.29 -2.35
N GLY A 224 5.25 3.44 -3.29
CA GLY A 224 5.92 2.30 -3.90
C GLY A 224 6.64 1.39 -2.89
N ILE A 225 7.42 1.99 -1.98
CA ILE A 225 8.15 1.24 -0.95
C ILE A 225 7.19 0.63 0.06
N THR A 226 6.19 1.40 0.52
CA THR A 226 5.20 0.86 1.48
C THR A 226 4.43 -0.32 0.91
N ALA A 227 4.03 -0.24 -0.37
CA ALA A 227 3.31 -1.31 -1.04
C ALA A 227 4.13 -2.59 -1.16
N TYR A 228 5.40 -2.49 -1.59
CA TYR A 228 6.29 -3.64 -1.67
C TYR A 228 6.67 -4.19 -0.30
N SER A 229 6.93 -3.34 0.69
CA SER A 229 7.22 -3.78 2.06
C SER A 229 6.06 -4.56 2.66
N HIS A 230 4.83 -4.09 2.48
CA HIS A 230 3.64 -4.79 2.95
C HIS A 230 3.44 -6.12 2.19
N ALA A 231 3.50 -6.12 0.86
CA ALA A 231 3.38 -7.36 0.07
C ALA A 231 4.46 -8.38 0.44
N ILE A 232 5.72 -7.96 0.56
CA ILE A 232 6.83 -8.87 0.91
C ILE A 232 6.66 -9.39 2.35
N TYR A 233 6.24 -8.54 3.29
CA TYR A 233 5.95 -8.96 4.65
C TYR A 233 4.88 -10.06 4.69
N ASP A 234 3.77 -9.86 3.99
CA ASP A 234 2.70 -10.85 3.91
C ASP A 234 3.19 -12.16 3.29
N LEU A 235 3.97 -12.08 2.22
CA LEU A 235 4.57 -13.26 1.59
C LEU A 235 5.54 -13.98 2.54
N LEU A 236 6.36 -13.26 3.31
CA LEU A 236 7.24 -13.88 4.32
C LEU A 236 6.41 -14.65 5.35
N VAL A 237 5.30 -14.10 5.82
CA VAL A 237 4.36 -14.80 6.71
C VAL A 237 3.78 -16.05 6.02
N LEU A 238 3.39 -15.96 4.75
CA LEU A 238 2.85 -17.10 3.99
C LEU A 238 3.85 -18.25 3.82
N PHE A 239 5.12 -17.93 3.59
CA PHE A 239 6.17 -18.92 3.37
C PHE A 239 6.76 -19.50 4.67
N THR A 240 6.50 -18.89 5.83
CA THR A 240 7.07 -19.30 7.13
C THR A 240 6.05 -19.95 8.09
N ARG A 241 4.82 -20.16 7.64
CA ARG A 241 3.71 -20.76 8.38
C ARG A 241 3.79 -22.28 8.58
#